data_AF-A0A924E834-F1
#
_entry.id   AF-A0A924E834-F1
#
_cell.length_a   1.000
_cell.length_b   1.000
_cell.length_c   1.000
_cell.angle_alpha   90.00
_cell.angle_beta   90.00
_cell.angle_gamma   90.00
#
_symmetry.space_group_name_H-M   'P 1'
#
loop_
_entity.id
_entity.type
_entity.pdbx_description
1 polymer ?
#
loop_
_entity_poly.entity_id
_entity_poly.type
_entity_poly.pdbx_seq_one_letter_code
_entity_poly.pdbx_strand_id
1 'polypeptide(L)' 'MLTRHSQPIAAIATAPGRGAVGIVRISGKNLGGLVTQLFARTLRPREATYLPFNDGLGVPIDQGLALFFPGPHSFTG' A
#
# COMPACT_ATOMS: atom_id res chain seq x y z
N MET A 1 -9.59 24.52 11.40
CA MET A 1 -9.92 23.35 10.53
C MET A 1 -8.63 22.77 10.00
N LEU A 2 -8.33 21.50 10.26
CA LEU A 2 -7.10 20.85 9.76
C LEU A 2 -7.25 20.60 8.25
N THR A 3 -6.41 21.25 7.45
CA THR A 3 -6.41 21.27 5.97
C THR A 3 -6.05 19.93 5.28
N ARG A 4 -5.97 18.81 6.02
CA ARG A 4 -5.40 17.54 5.51
C ARG A 4 -6.40 16.41 5.23
N HIS A 5 -7.71 16.67 5.24
CA HIS A 5 -8.73 15.62 5.06
C HIS A 5 -8.63 14.82 3.75
N SER A 6 -7.92 15.33 2.74
CA SER A 6 -7.79 14.68 1.42
C SER A 6 -6.42 14.08 1.15
N GLN A 7 -5.48 14.12 2.11
CA GLN A 7 -4.16 13.52 1.90
C GLN A 7 -4.23 11.99 2.06
N PRO A 8 -3.45 11.22 1.28
CA PRO A 8 -3.28 9.80 1.53
C PRO A 8 -2.80 9.55 2.96
N ILE A 9 -3.37 8.53 3.60
CA ILE A 9 -3.00 8.06 4.92
C ILE A 9 -2.31 6.70 4.80
N ALA A 10 -1.33 6.45 5.67
CA ALA A 10 -0.66 5.17 5.79
C ALA A 10 -0.53 4.79 7.27
N ALA A 11 -0.74 3.52 7.59
CA ALA A 11 -0.60 3.02 8.97
C ALA A 11 -0.28 1.51 8.97
N ILE A 12 0.36 1.06 10.04
CA ILE A 12 0.45 -0.37 10.36
C ILE A 12 -0.96 -0.84 10.75
N ALA A 13 -1.48 -1.84 10.05
CA ALA A 13 -2.83 -2.39 10.21
C ALA A 13 -2.87 -3.65 11.08
N THR A 14 -1.72 -4.20 11.45
CA THR A 14 -1.58 -5.34 12.36
C THR A 14 -1.14 -4.90 13.76
N ALA A 15 -1.43 -5.71 14.78
CA ALA A 15 -0.97 -5.46 16.14
C ALA A 15 0.57 -5.44 16.24
N PRO A 16 1.16 -4.64 17.15
CA PRO A 16 2.60 -4.63 17.36
C PRO A 16 3.06 -5.93 18.03
N GLY A 17 4.27 -6.39 17.70
CA GLY A 17 4.88 -7.58 18.29
C GLY A 17 5.48 -8.51 17.24
N ARG A 18 5.86 -9.72 17.67
CA ARG A 18 6.37 -10.76 16.77
C ARG A 18 5.21 -11.50 16.13
N GLY A 19 5.14 -11.47 14.81
CA GLY A 19 4.18 -12.22 14.00
C GLY A 19 4.82 -12.66 12.69
N ALA A 20 4.23 -13.66 12.03
CA ALA A 20 4.73 -14.14 10.74
C ALA A 20 4.56 -13.11 9.60
N VAL A 21 3.57 -12.22 9.73
CA VAL A 21 3.23 -11.20 8.72
C VAL A 21 2.83 -9.90 9.42
N GLY A 22 3.31 -8.77 8.91
CA GLY A 22 2.83 -7.43 9.24
C GLY A 22 2.14 -6.80 8.01
N ILE A 23 1.12 -5.96 8.24
CA ILE A 23 0.42 -5.28 7.15
C ILE A 23 0.57 -3.77 7.33
N VAL A 24 1.01 -3.08 6.28
CA VAL A 24 0.89 -1.62 6.15
C VAL A 24 -0.23 -1.33 5.16
N ARG A 25 -1.21 -0.52 5.57
CA ARG A 25 -2.33 -0.11 4.72
C ARG A 25 -2.19 1.35 4.34
N ILE A 26 -2.39 1.63 3.06
CA ILE A 26 -2.46 2.99 2.50
C ILE A 26 -3.87 3.21 1.95
N SER A 27 -4.48 4.37 2.24
CA SER A 27 -5.77 4.77 1.70
C SER A 27 -5.75 6.24 1.28
N GLY A 28 -6.40 6.58 0.16
CA GLY A 28 -6.43 7.92 -0.40
C GLY A 28 -6.96 7.95 -1.82
N LYS A 29 -7.08 9.15 -2.38
CA LYS A 29 -7.47 9.36 -3.78
C LYS A 29 -6.26 9.17 -4.70
N ASN A 30 -6.49 8.69 -5.92
CA ASN A 30 -5.49 8.60 -7.00
C ASN A 30 -4.20 7.83 -6.64
N LEU A 31 -4.31 6.77 -5.82
CA LEU A 31 -3.17 5.95 -5.42
C LEU A 31 -2.48 5.17 -6.56
N GLY A 32 -3.04 5.15 -7.76
CA GLY A 32 -2.44 4.45 -8.91
C GLY A 32 -1.02 4.93 -9.22
N GLY A 33 -0.74 6.23 -9.10
CA GLY A 33 0.62 6.77 -9.27
C GLY A 33 1.59 6.26 -8.21
N LEU A 34 1.14 6.18 -6.96
CA LEU A 34 1.93 5.62 -5.85
C LEU A 34 2.24 4.13 -6.07
N VAL A 35 1.25 3.35 -6.52
CA VAL A 35 1.43 1.93 -6.85
C VAL A 35 2.50 1.74 -7.91
N THR A 36 2.45 2.52 -9.00
CA THR A 36 3.46 2.49 -10.06
C THR A 36 4.84 2.89 -9.54
N GLN A 37 4.95 3.89 -8.66
CA GLN A 37 6.24 4.29 -8.11
C GLN A 37 6.84 3.25 -7.14
N LEU A 38 6.03 2.63 -6.28
CA LEU A 38 6.51 1.64 -5.32
C LEU A 38 6.93 0.33 -5.98
N PHE A 39 6.23 -0.07 -7.04
CA PHE A 39 6.35 -1.43 -7.58
C PHE A 39 6.83 -1.47 -9.04
N ALA A 40 7.08 -0.31 -9.66
CA ALA A 40 7.43 -0.16 -11.08
C ALA A 40 6.42 -0.82 -12.05
N ARG A 41 5.19 -1.06 -11.59
CA ARG A 41 4.11 -1.71 -12.34
C ARG A 41 2.75 -1.34 -11.78
N THR A 42 1.71 -1.58 -12.56
CA THR A 42 0.34 -1.61 -12.04
C THR A 42 0.04 -2.95 -11.37
N LEU A 43 -0.88 -2.94 -10.42
CA LEU A 43 -1.40 -4.13 -9.76
C LEU A 43 -2.81 -4.43 -10.26
N ARG A 44 -3.11 -5.72 -10.43
CA ARG A 44 -4.48 -6.15 -10.76
C ARG A 44 -5.39 -5.90 -9.56
N PRO A 45 -6.57 -5.26 -9.75
CA PRO A 45 -7.51 -5.05 -8.66
C PRO A 45 -7.86 -6.34 -7.92
N ARG A 46 -7.74 -6.32 -6.59
CA ARG A 46 -8.11 -7.43 -5.68
C ARG A 46 -7.33 -8.73 -5.91
N GLU A 47 -6.15 -8.63 -6.50
CA GLU A 47 -5.26 -9.77 -6.67
C GLU A 47 -3.96 -9.58 -5.90
N ALA A 48 -3.56 -10.61 -5.16
CA ALA A 48 -2.28 -10.61 -4.45
C ALA A 48 -1.14 -10.78 -5.45
N THR A 49 -0.25 -9.80 -5.49
CA THR A 49 0.98 -9.87 -6.29
C THR A 49 2.16 -10.04 -5.35
N TYR A 50 2.99 -11.06 -5.57
CA TYR A 50 4.24 -11.27 -4.83
C TYR A 50 5.40 -10.55 -5.51
N LEU A 51 6.06 -9.63 -4.80
CA LEU A 51 7.16 -8.81 -5.34
C LEU A 51 8.02 -8.18 -4.22
N PRO A 52 9.21 -7.67 -4.53
CA PRO A 52 10.01 -6.94 -3.55
C PRO A 52 9.42 -5.55 -3.24
N PHE A 53 9.60 -5.10 -2.01
CA PHE A 53 9.36 -3.72 -1.60
C PHE A 53 10.70 -3.00 -1.55
N ASN A 54 10.92 -2.07 -2.48
CA ASN A 54 12.19 -1.39 -2.62
C ASN A 54 12.18 -0.03 -1.89
N ASP A 55 13.36 0.41 -1.46
CA ASP A 55 13.58 1.78 -1.00
C ASP A 55 13.64 2.77 -2.19
N GLY A 56 13.87 4.05 -1.88
CA GLY A 56 13.98 5.10 -2.89
C GLY A 56 15.19 4.99 -3.84
N LEU A 57 16.15 4.11 -3.55
CA LEU A 57 17.30 3.82 -4.40
C LEU A 57 17.10 2.52 -5.22
N GLY A 58 15.96 1.84 -5.07
CA GLY A 58 15.67 0.59 -5.73
C GLY A 58 16.22 -0.65 -5.02
N VAL A 59 16.73 -0.51 -3.79
CA VAL A 59 17.24 -1.63 -2.99
C VAL A 59 16.09 -2.30 -2.24
N PRO A 60 15.93 -3.64 -2.33
CA PRO A 60 14.88 -4.35 -1.59
C PRO A 60 15.03 -4.19 -0.07
N ILE A 61 13.96 -3.71 0.57
CA ILE A 61 13.80 -3.66 2.03
C ILE A 61 13.21 -4.98 2.53
N ASP A 62 12.25 -5.54 1.79
CA ASP A 62 11.54 -6.77 2.12
C ASP A 62 10.92 -7.41 0.87
N GLN A 63 10.36 -8.61 1.01
CA GLN A 63 9.63 -9.32 -0.04
C GLN A 63 8.25 -9.75 0.47
N GLY A 64 7.19 -9.36 -0.23
CA GLY A 64 5.84 -9.54 0.29
C GLY A 64 4.74 -9.52 -0.76
N LEU A 65 3.50 -9.45 -0.27
CA LEU A 65 2.30 -9.39 -1.09
C LEU A 65 1.77 -7.96 -1.12
N ALA A 66 1.55 -7.42 -2.32
CA ALA A 66 0.82 -6.18 -2.52
C ALA A 66 -0.57 -6.46 -3.12
N LEU A 67 -1.59 -5.84 -2.55
CA LEU A 67 -2.97 -5.91 -3.03
C LEU A 67 -3.50 -4.51 -3.26
N PHE A 68 -4.11 -4.27 -4.42
CA PHE A 68 -4.71 -2.98 -4.75
C PHE A 68 -6.24 -3.07 -4.76
N PHE A 69 -6.90 -2.20 -3.99
CA PHE A 69 -8.36 -2.13 -3.88
C PHE A 69 -8.85 -0.78 -4.43
N PRO A 70 -9.23 -0.69 -5.71
CA PRO A 70 -9.81 0.53 -6.25
C PRO A 70 -11.21 0.75 -5.67
N GLY A 71 -11.52 2.02 -5.36
CA GLY A 71 -12.87 2.43 -4.97
C GLY A 71 -13.88 2.24 -6.11
N PRO A 72 -15.19 2.11 -5.80
CA PRO A 72 -15.79 2.27 -4.48
C PRO A 72 -15.78 1.00 -3.61
N HIS A 73 -15.21 -0.12 -4.09
CA HIS A 73 -15.20 -1.37 -3.31
C HIS A 73 -13.85 -1.58 -2.63
N SER A 74 -13.51 -0.64 -1.73
CA SER A 74 -12.46 -0.74 -0.73
C SER A 74 -13.04 -0.52 0.67
N PHE A 75 -12.25 -0.75 1.72
CA PHE A 75 -12.71 -0.52 3.10
C PHE A 75 -13.10 0.93 3.39
N THR A 76 -12.49 1.89 2.69
CA THR A 76 -12.73 3.33 2.88
C THR A 76 -13.58 3.96 1.77
N GLY A 77 -14.16 3.15 0.87
CA GLY A 77 -14.87 3.61 -0.34
C GLY A 77 -13.95 3.59 -1.54
#